data_AF-A0A964IFB0-F1
#
_entry.id   AF-A0A964IFB0-F1
#
_cell.length_a   1.000
_cell.length_b   1.000
_cell.length_c   1.000
_cell.angle_alpha   90.00
_cell.angle_beta   90.00
_cell.angle_gamma   90.00
#
_symmetry.space_group_name_H-M   'P 1'
#
loop_
_entity.id
_entity.type
_entity.pdbx_description
1 polymer ?
#
loop_
_entity_poly.entity_id
_entity_poly.type
_entity_poly.pdbx_seq_one_letter_code
_entity_poly.pdbx_strand_id
1 'polypeptide(L)'
;MGEVLVWVIWCIAATACVATGVRVVTAANPFSSALSLIGNLASLAVLYLLASGEFVAAAQVLVYAGAVMVMFLFVIAYLGGRADAPFAAGARGAQLASIVASGALLAAVLLTLLLDAGGRLSDEAAVSRAFGSPAEMGRLLLTDHLLAFEITSIVLLVAAVGGVVLGTRSSAEDEADAAEVPA
;
A
#
# COMPACT_ATOMS: atom_id res chain seq x y z
N MET A 1 14.98 -13.53 26.92
CA MET A 1 15.29 -14.07 25.58
C MET A 1 14.21 -13.71 24.56
N GLY A 2 12.92 -13.75 24.92
CA GLY A 2 11.82 -13.31 24.04
C GLY A 2 11.91 -11.84 23.57
N GLU A 3 12.19 -10.92 24.49
CA GLU A 3 12.41 -9.49 24.16
C GLU A 3 13.47 -9.28 23.08
N VAL A 4 14.64 -9.91 23.22
CA VAL A 4 15.74 -9.78 22.25
C VAL A 4 15.34 -10.30 20.87
N LEU A 5 14.58 -11.38 20.80
CA LEU A 5 14.06 -11.91 19.55
C LEU A 5 13.10 -10.92 18.87
N VAL A 6 12.19 -10.32 19.63
CA VAL A 6 11.24 -9.30 19.14
C VAL A 6 12.00 -8.11 18.55
N TRP A 7 13.00 -7.58 19.26
CA TRP A 7 13.83 -6.47 18.78
C TRP A 7 14.62 -6.83 17.52
N VAL A 8 15.18 -8.03 17.43
CA VAL A 8 15.91 -8.49 16.24
C VAL A 8 14.97 -8.58 15.04
N ILE A 9 13.80 -9.20 15.19
CA ILE A 9 12.80 -9.31 14.10
C ILE A 9 12.32 -7.91 13.70
N TRP A 10 12.07 -7.03 14.66
CA TRP A 10 11.66 -5.65 14.40
C TRP A 10 12.70 -4.89 13.58
N CYS A 11 13.98 -4.95 13.97
CA CYS A 11 15.06 -4.29 13.23
C CYS A 11 15.18 -4.83 11.80
N ILE A 12 15.09 -6.15 11.62
CA ILE A 12 15.13 -6.78 10.29
C ILE A 12 13.94 -6.34 9.44
N ALA A 13 12.72 -6.39 9.99
CA ALA A 13 11.51 -6.00 9.27
C ALA A 13 11.50 -4.49 8.93
N ALA A 14 11.93 -3.63 9.86
CA ALA A 14 12.00 -2.19 9.65
C ALA A 14 13.03 -1.83 8.57
N THR A 15 14.23 -2.40 8.64
CA THR A 15 15.27 -2.17 7.62
C THR A 15 14.86 -2.73 6.26
N ALA A 16 14.25 -3.92 6.20
CA ALA A 16 13.70 -4.48 4.98
C ALA A 16 12.59 -3.61 4.38
N CYS A 17 11.68 -3.07 5.20
CA CYS A 17 10.63 -2.16 4.77
C CYS A 17 11.21 -0.90 4.11
N VAL A 18 12.18 -0.23 4.76
CA VAL A 18 12.81 0.97 4.18
C VAL A 18 13.58 0.62 2.90
N ALA A 19 14.37 -0.46 2.90
CA ALA A 19 15.17 -0.86 1.75
C ALA A 19 14.30 -1.20 0.53
N THR A 20 13.21 -1.94 0.75
CA THR A 20 12.26 -2.28 -0.31
C THR A 20 11.46 -1.08 -0.78
N GLY A 21 11.08 -0.15 0.09
CA GLY A 21 10.45 1.12 -0.27
C GLY A 21 11.35 1.98 -1.16
N VAL A 22 12.64 2.11 -0.83
CA VAL A 22 13.63 2.80 -1.69
C VAL A 22 13.76 2.09 -3.03
N ARG A 23 13.80 0.75 -3.05
CA ARG A 23 13.89 -0.03 -4.28
C ARG A 23 12.64 0.12 -5.17
N VAL A 24 11.43 0.27 -4.61
CA VAL A 24 10.20 0.52 -5.39
C VAL A 24 10.33 1.77 -6.25
N VAL A 25 10.81 2.87 -5.67
CA VAL A 25 10.89 4.17 -6.37
C VAL A 25 12.14 4.32 -7.24
N THR A 26 13.18 3.54 -6.99
CA THR A 26 14.44 3.58 -7.77
C THR A 26 14.49 2.53 -8.89
N ALA A 27 13.62 1.52 -8.87
CA ALA A 27 13.60 0.47 -9.88
C ALA A 27 13.12 1.01 -11.23
N ALA A 28 13.97 0.91 -12.24
CA ALA A 28 13.63 1.30 -13.61
C ALA A 28 12.62 0.35 -14.28
N ASN A 29 12.64 -0.94 -13.89
CA ASN A 29 11.71 -1.93 -14.43
C ASN A 29 10.44 -2.00 -13.54
N PRO A 30 9.24 -1.74 -14.09
CA PRO A 30 7.97 -1.79 -13.34
C PRO A 30 7.71 -3.14 -12.65
N PHE A 31 8.10 -4.26 -13.25
CA PHE A 31 7.96 -5.58 -12.64
C PHE A 31 8.84 -5.73 -11.40
N SER A 32 10.10 -5.27 -11.47
CA SER A 32 11.01 -5.27 -10.32
C SER A 32 10.54 -4.30 -9.22
N SER A 33 9.96 -3.17 -9.60
CA SER A 33 9.33 -2.22 -8.67
C SER A 33 8.17 -2.88 -7.93
N ALA A 34 7.25 -3.54 -8.65
CA ALA A 34 6.11 -4.25 -8.06
C ALA A 34 6.54 -5.40 -7.14
N LEU A 35 7.57 -6.18 -7.50
CA LEU A 35 8.09 -7.24 -6.63
C LEU A 35 8.71 -6.68 -5.34
N SER A 36 9.41 -5.55 -5.45
CA SER A 36 9.93 -4.83 -4.27
C SER A 36 8.79 -4.33 -3.38
N LEU A 37 7.68 -3.89 -3.98
CA LEU A 37 6.51 -3.44 -3.23
C LEU A 37 5.88 -4.60 -2.45
N ILE A 38 5.78 -5.80 -3.03
CA ILE A 38 5.33 -7.00 -2.30
C ILE A 38 6.23 -7.26 -1.08
N GLY A 39 7.54 -7.15 -1.24
CA GLY A 39 8.49 -7.24 -0.13
C GLY A 39 8.21 -6.20 0.97
N ASN A 40 7.95 -4.95 0.58
CA ASN A 40 7.59 -3.88 1.51
C ASN A 40 6.29 -4.17 2.27
N LEU A 41 5.24 -4.62 1.57
CA LEU A 41 3.96 -4.97 2.18
C LEU A 41 4.09 -6.17 3.14
N ALA A 42 4.94 -7.14 2.81
CA ALA A 42 5.25 -8.26 3.70
C ALA A 42 6.01 -7.81 4.95
N SER A 43 7.01 -6.93 4.81
CA SER A 43 7.71 -6.33 5.95
C SER A 43 6.76 -5.53 6.85
N LEU A 44 5.83 -4.77 6.27
CA LEU A 44 4.78 -4.08 7.03
C LEU A 44 3.85 -5.04 7.76
N ALA A 45 3.46 -6.16 7.15
CA ALA A 45 2.64 -7.17 7.82
C ALA A 45 3.35 -7.74 9.06
N VAL A 46 4.67 -7.99 8.98
CA VAL A 46 5.47 -8.41 10.15
C VAL A 46 5.49 -7.32 11.22
N LEU A 47 5.69 -6.05 10.85
CA LEU A 47 5.67 -4.93 11.81
C LEU A 47 4.30 -4.79 12.48
N TYR A 48 3.19 -5.00 11.75
CA TYR A 48 1.85 -5.01 12.33
C TYR A 48 1.64 -6.17 13.32
N LEU A 49 2.14 -7.38 13.01
CA LEU A 49 2.08 -8.50 13.98
C LEU A 49 2.85 -8.18 15.26
N LEU A 50 4.04 -7.57 15.14
CA LEU A 50 4.83 -7.12 16.30
C LEU A 50 4.12 -6.03 17.10
N ALA A 51 3.28 -5.21 16.46
CA ALA A 51 2.45 -4.19 17.09
C ALA A 51 1.07 -4.70 17.57
N SER A 52 0.89 -6.03 17.70
CA SER A 52 -0.38 -6.68 18.09
C SER A 52 -1.56 -6.43 17.13
N GLY A 53 -1.30 -6.03 15.89
CA GLY A 53 -2.29 -5.76 14.85
C GLY A 53 -2.58 -6.99 13.97
N GLU A 54 -3.11 -8.07 14.54
CA GLU A 54 -3.34 -9.34 13.84
C GLU A 54 -4.26 -9.20 12.62
N PHE A 55 -5.42 -8.57 12.80
CA PHE A 55 -6.39 -8.36 11.72
C PHE A 55 -5.78 -7.52 10.58
N VAL A 56 -5.08 -6.44 10.93
CA VAL A 56 -4.49 -5.53 9.94
C VAL A 56 -3.34 -6.21 9.19
N ALA A 57 -2.51 -7.00 9.87
CA ALA A 57 -1.48 -7.80 9.24
C ALA A 57 -2.06 -8.82 8.25
N ALA A 58 -3.12 -9.53 8.64
CA ALA A 58 -3.80 -10.48 7.77
C ALA A 58 -4.43 -9.77 6.54
N ALA A 59 -5.11 -8.64 6.76
CA ALA A 59 -5.67 -7.83 5.68
C ALA A 59 -4.59 -7.29 4.72
N GLN A 60 -3.42 -6.90 5.25
CA GLN A 60 -2.27 -6.45 4.48
C GLN A 60 -1.79 -7.52 3.49
N VAL A 61 -1.69 -8.77 3.94
CA VAL A 61 -1.25 -9.87 3.08
C VAL A 61 -2.35 -10.26 2.10
N LEU A 62 -3.59 -10.43 2.56
CA LEU A 62 -4.68 -10.93 1.72
C LEU A 62 -5.12 -9.92 0.65
N VAL A 63 -5.32 -8.66 1.03
CA VAL A 63 -5.88 -7.64 0.14
C VAL A 63 -4.77 -6.96 -0.65
N TYR A 64 -3.77 -6.38 0.02
CA TYR A 64 -2.75 -5.59 -0.66
C TYR A 64 -1.77 -6.49 -1.41
N ALA A 65 -1.07 -7.39 -0.72
CA ALA A 65 -0.09 -8.27 -1.37
C ALA A 65 -0.76 -9.34 -2.24
N GLY A 66 -1.93 -9.86 -1.83
CA GLY A 66 -2.63 -10.95 -2.50
C GLY A 66 -3.48 -10.51 -3.68
N ALA A 67 -4.47 -9.65 -3.48
CA ALA A 67 -5.41 -9.29 -4.55
C ALA A 67 -4.87 -8.13 -5.41
N VAL A 68 -4.58 -6.99 -4.77
CA VAL A 68 -4.24 -5.75 -5.47
C VAL A 68 -2.92 -5.90 -6.22
N MET A 69 -1.86 -6.34 -5.54
CA MET A 69 -0.54 -6.46 -6.18
C MET A 69 -0.52 -7.50 -7.30
N VAL A 70 -1.26 -8.61 -7.17
CA VAL A 70 -1.35 -9.60 -8.24
C VAL A 70 -2.08 -9.02 -9.46
N MET A 71 -3.17 -8.26 -9.26
CA MET A 71 -3.83 -7.52 -10.34
C MET A 71 -2.86 -6.54 -11.02
N PHE A 72 -2.09 -5.77 -10.25
CA PHE A 72 -1.06 -4.88 -10.80
C PHE A 72 0.01 -5.63 -11.59
N LEU A 73 0.48 -6.77 -11.10
CA LEU A 73 1.45 -7.60 -11.81
C LEU A 73 0.90 -8.11 -13.14
N PHE A 74 -0.36 -8.53 -13.19
CA PHE A 74 -1.02 -8.90 -14.44
C PHE A 74 -1.08 -7.73 -15.42
N VAL A 75 -1.46 -6.54 -14.96
CA VAL A 75 -1.51 -5.34 -15.79
C VAL A 75 -0.13 -4.99 -16.36
N ILE A 76 0.91 -4.98 -15.51
CA ILE A 76 2.27 -4.67 -15.93
C ILE A 76 2.80 -5.74 -16.90
N ALA A 77 2.52 -7.01 -16.65
CA ALA A 77 2.92 -8.11 -17.52
C ALA A 77 2.23 -8.03 -18.90
N TYR A 78 0.96 -7.63 -18.94
CA TYR A 78 0.20 -7.46 -20.17
C TYR A 78 0.65 -6.24 -20.98
N LEU A 79 0.88 -5.10 -20.31
CA LEU A 79 1.21 -3.84 -20.99
C LEU A 79 2.60 -3.88 -21.64
N GLY A 80 3.51 -4.72 -21.13
CA GLY A 80 4.88 -4.83 -21.60
C GLY A 80 5.69 -3.56 -21.32
N GLY A 81 6.99 -3.68 -21.14
CA GLY A 81 7.88 -2.57 -20.75
C GLY A 81 8.04 -1.49 -21.82
N ARG A 82 6.99 -0.74 -22.16
CA ARG A 82 7.05 0.47 -22.99
C ARG A 82 7.62 1.62 -22.14
N ALA A 83 8.91 1.52 -21.85
CA ALA A 83 9.68 2.53 -21.14
C ALA A 83 10.15 3.63 -22.10
N ASP A 84 9.24 4.21 -22.87
CA ASP A 84 9.55 5.38 -23.71
C ASP A 84 8.61 6.52 -23.32
N ALA A 85 8.99 7.26 -22.28
CA ALA A 85 8.45 8.58 -22.04
C ALA A 85 9.63 9.57 -21.96
N PRO A 86 9.78 10.51 -22.91
CA PRO A 86 10.81 11.54 -22.87
C PRO A 86 10.43 12.63 -21.86
N PHE A 87 10.44 12.30 -20.55
CA PHE A 87 10.36 13.29 -19.48
C PHE A 87 11.73 13.93 -19.20
N ALA A 88 12.38 14.47 -20.24
CA ALA A 88 13.70 15.08 -20.10
C ALA A 88 13.68 16.62 -20.11
N ALA A 89 12.61 17.27 -20.59
CA ALA A 89 12.57 18.72 -20.73
C ALA A 89 11.92 19.40 -19.52
N GLY A 90 12.62 19.46 -18.38
CA GLY A 90 12.19 20.22 -17.18
C GLY A 90 12.58 19.62 -15.82
N ALA A 91 13.17 18.42 -15.82
CA ALA A 91 13.27 17.54 -14.65
C ALA A 91 14.08 18.08 -13.45
N ARG A 92 15.08 18.95 -13.63
CA ARG A 92 15.94 19.40 -12.50
C ARG A 92 15.19 20.24 -11.47
N GLY A 93 14.32 21.15 -11.91
CA GLY A 93 13.51 21.97 -11.00
C GLY A 93 12.49 21.12 -10.23
N ALA A 94 11.84 20.19 -10.93
CA ALA A 94 10.89 19.26 -10.33
C ALA A 94 11.56 18.24 -9.38
N GLN A 95 12.77 17.76 -9.70
CA GLN A 95 13.56 16.87 -8.84
C GLN A 95 14.05 17.59 -7.58
N LEU A 96 14.52 18.84 -7.70
CA LEU A 96 14.89 19.62 -6.52
C LEU A 96 13.65 19.91 -5.65
N ALA A 97 12.53 20.26 -6.27
CA ALA A 97 11.28 20.47 -5.54
C ALA A 97 10.80 19.21 -4.83
N SER A 98 10.89 18.03 -5.46
CA SER A 98 10.49 16.76 -4.82
C SER A 98 11.42 16.36 -3.68
N ILE A 99 12.72 16.57 -3.80
CA ILE A 99 13.69 16.32 -2.72
C ILE A 99 13.43 17.27 -1.54
N VAL A 100 13.26 18.56 -1.81
CA VAL A 100 12.98 19.57 -0.77
C VAL A 100 11.65 19.27 -0.10
N ALA A 101 10.60 18.94 -0.86
CA ALA A 101 9.30 18.58 -0.32
C ALA A 101 9.36 17.30 0.53
N SER A 102 10.07 16.28 0.07
CA SER A 102 10.23 15.02 0.83
C SER A 102 11.04 15.24 2.11
N GLY A 103 12.10 16.04 2.03
CA GLY A 103 12.91 16.42 3.20
C GLY A 103 12.13 17.28 4.20
N ALA A 104 11.33 18.24 3.73
CA ALA A 104 10.47 19.06 4.56
C ALA A 104 9.37 18.21 5.23
N LEU A 105 8.76 17.27 4.50
CA LEU A 105 7.79 16.33 5.06
C LEU A 105 8.42 15.44 6.13
N LEU A 106 9.60 14.87 5.87
CA LEU A 106 10.33 14.08 6.85
C LEU A 106 10.68 14.92 8.08
N ALA A 107 11.17 16.14 7.90
CA ALA A 107 11.48 17.04 9.00
C ALA A 107 10.24 17.41 9.80
N ALA A 108 9.10 17.64 9.15
CA ALA A 108 7.83 17.89 9.82
C ALA A 108 7.40 16.69 10.67
N VAL A 109 7.46 15.47 10.12
CA VAL A 109 7.14 14.24 10.87
C VAL A 109 8.09 14.03 12.05
N LEU A 110 9.39 14.25 11.87
CA LEU A 110 10.37 14.14 12.96
C LEU A 110 10.15 15.20 14.03
N LEU A 111 9.79 16.43 13.63
CA LEU A 111 9.51 17.52 14.54
C LEU A 111 8.21 17.25 15.32
N THR A 112 7.14 16.78 14.68
CA THR A 112 5.91 16.41 15.39
C THR A 112 6.17 15.27 16.35
N LEU A 113 6.93 14.24 15.93
CA LEU A 113 7.36 13.18 16.83
C LEU A 113 8.15 13.75 18.00
N LEU A 114 9.13 14.62 17.79
CA LEU A 114 9.97 15.14 18.87
C LEU A 114 9.20 16.04 19.85
N LEU A 115 8.25 16.83 19.36
CA LEU A 115 7.44 17.74 20.17
C LEU A 115 6.33 17.01 20.94
N ASP A 116 5.69 16.01 20.34
CA ASP A 116 4.57 15.27 20.91
C ASP A 116 5.03 14.06 21.77
N ALA A 117 6.27 13.58 21.53
CA ALA A 117 6.90 12.50 22.28
C ALA A 117 7.36 12.88 23.69
N GLY A 118 7.13 14.12 24.15
CA GLY A 118 7.57 14.67 25.44
C GLY A 118 7.11 13.92 26.69
N GLY A 119 7.63 12.70 26.89
CA GLY A 119 7.38 11.80 28.02
C GLY A 119 6.42 10.63 27.76
N ARG A 120 5.69 10.60 26.64
CA ARG A 120 4.62 9.61 26.39
C ARG A 120 5.04 8.37 25.58
N LEU A 121 6.20 8.39 24.93
CA LEU A 121 6.74 7.21 24.24
C LEU A 121 7.28 6.13 25.19
N SER A 122 7.47 6.47 26.46
CA SER A 122 7.92 5.57 27.52
C SER A 122 6.79 4.98 28.35
N ASP A 123 5.55 5.45 28.18
CA ASP A 123 4.40 4.88 28.87
C ASP A 123 3.98 3.59 28.16
N GLU A 124 4.08 2.48 28.89
CA GLU A 124 3.56 1.19 28.46
C GLU A 124 2.03 1.29 28.50
N ALA A 125 1.41 1.62 27.37
CA ALA A 125 -0.04 1.62 27.26
C ALA A 125 -0.54 0.22 27.63
N ALA A 126 -1.50 0.14 28.56
CA ALA A 126 -2.15 -1.11 28.94
C ALA A 126 -3.02 -1.61 27.77
N VAL A 127 -2.39 -2.20 26.76
CA VAL A 127 -3.05 -2.76 25.59
C VAL A 127 -3.71 -4.08 26.01
N SER A 128 -5.03 -4.12 25.94
CA SER A 128 -5.79 -5.36 26.15
C SER A 128 -5.35 -6.42 25.15
N ARG A 129 -5.25 -7.69 25.59
CA ARG A 129 -5.00 -8.84 24.71
C ARG A 129 -6.02 -8.99 23.56
N ALA A 130 -7.17 -8.31 23.63
CA ALA A 130 -8.17 -8.31 22.57
C ALA A 130 -7.89 -7.27 21.46
N PHE A 131 -6.97 -6.33 21.69
CA PHE A 131 -6.63 -5.28 20.74
C PHE A 131 -6.08 -5.88 19.44
N GLY A 132 -6.58 -5.42 18.30
CA GLY A 132 -6.16 -5.88 16.98
C GLY A 132 -6.67 -7.26 16.56
N SER A 133 -7.44 -7.96 17.42
CA SER A 133 -8.03 -9.26 17.09
C SER A 133 -9.16 -9.14 16.04
N PRO A 134 -9.34 -10.12 15.14
CA PRO A 134 -10.43 -10.08 14.15
C PRO A 134 -11.83 -9.99 14.77
N ALA A 135 -12.04 -10.62 15.93
CA ALA A 135 -13.32 -10.59 16.63
C ALA A 135 -13.67 -9.18 17.12
N GLU A 136 -12.71 -8.48 17.75
CA GLU A 136 -12.91 -7.12 18.23
C GLU A 136 -13.06 -6.13 17.06
N MET A 137 -12.26 -6.29 15.99
CA MET A 137 -12.41 -5.47 14.79
C MET A 137 -13.78 -5.65 14.15
N GLY A 138 -14.29 -6.88 14.08
CA GLY A 138 -15.66 -7.15 13.60
C GLY A 138 -16.73 -6.49 14.47
N ARG A 139 -16.59 -6.55 15.80
CA ARG A 139 -17.51 -5.86 16.72
C ARG A 139 -17.50 -4.35 16.51
N LEU A 140 -16.33 -3.73 16.47
CA LEU A 140 -16.18 -2.28 16.27
C LEU A 140 -16.77 -1.81 14.93
N LEU A 141 -16.55 -2.57 13.85
CA LEU A 141 -17.12 -2.28 12.53
C LEU A 141 -18.64 -2.38 12.49
N LEU A 142 -19.24 -3.26 13.30
CA LEU A 142 -20.69 -3.48 13.32
C LEU A 142 -21.42 -2.71 14.43
N THR A 143 -20.70 -2.07 15.35
CA THR A 143 -21.32 -1.22 16.39
C THR A 143 -20.96 0.24 16.19
N ASP A 144 -19.69 0.59 16.42
CA ASP A 144 -19.26 1.97 16.57
C ASP A 144 -18.97 2.61 15.20
N HIS A 145 -18.54 1.78 14.24
CA HIS A 145 -18.14 2.19 12.89
C HIS A 145 -19.09 1.65 11.80
N LEU A 146 -20.33 1.33 12.17
CA LEU A 146 -21.35 0.76 11.27
C LEU A 146 -21.55 1.61 10.01
N LEU A 147 -21.61 2.94 10.17
CA LEU A 147 -21.79 3.84 9.03
C LEU A 147 -20.61 3.78 8.05
N ALA A 148 -19.37 3.73 8.57
CA ALA A 148 -18.18 3.63 7.72
C ALA A 148 -18.13 2.28 6.98
N PHE A 149 -18.55 1.19 7.65
CA PHE A 149 -18.68 -0.12 7.04
C PHE A 149 -19.71 -0.12 5.90
N GLU A 150 -20.88 0.47 6.11
CA GLU A 150 -21.94 0.54 5.09
C GLU A 150 -21.52 1.39 3.89
N ILE A 151 -20.89 2.56 4.12
CA ILE A 151 -20.39 3.39 3.03
C ILE A 151 -19.34 2.64 2.21
N THR A 152 -18.44 1.90 2.87
CA THR A 152 -17.42 1.11 2.20
C THR A 152 -18.04 -0.01 1.35
N SER A 153 -19.12 -0.65 1.82
CA SER A 153 -19.82 -1.69 1.05
C SER A 153 -20.41 -1.13 -0.26
N ILE A 154 -21.00 0.07 -0.21
CA ILE A 154 -21.52 0.78 -1.39
C ILE A 154 -20.38 1.16 -2.32
N VAL A 155 -19.25 1.65 -1.81
CA VAL A 155 -18.07 1.97 -2.64
C VAL A 155 -17.55 0.73 -3.37
N LEU A 156 -17.49 -0.42 -2.69
CA LEU A 156 -17.08 -1.68 -3.31
C LEU A 156 -18.08 -2.16 -4.36
N LEU A 157 -19.38 -2.00 -4.12
CA LEU A 157 -20.43 -2.31 -5.11
C LEU A 157 -20.27 -1.44 -6.36
N VAL A 158 -20.09 -0.13 -6.18
CA VAL A 158 -19.89 0.81 -7.29
C VAL A 158 -18.59 0.49 -8.04
N ALA A 159 -17.51 0.15 -7.35
CA ALA A 159 -16.25 -0.25 -7.98
C ALA A 159 -16.41 -1.53 -8.81
N ALA A 160 -17.13 -2.54 -8.31
CA ALA A 160 -17.40 -3.78 -9.03
C ALA A 160 -18.24 -3.54 -10.30
N VAL A 161 -19.34 -2.80 -10.18
CA VAL A 161 -20.19 -2.43 -11.33
C VAL A 161 -19.41 -1.58 -12.33
N GLY A 162 -18.65 -0.59 -11.84
CA GLY A 162 -17.82 0.28 -12.66
C GLY A 162 -16.76 -0.50 -13.45
N GLY A 163 -16.07 -1.44 -12.79
CA GLY A 163 -15.10 -2.32 -13.44
C GLY A 163 -15.71 -3.17 -14.55
N VAL A 164 -16.90 -3.75 -14.33
CA VAL A 164 -17.60 -4.55 -15.35
C VAL A 164 -18.04 -3.68 -16.53
N VAL A 165 -18.67 -2.54 -16.29
CA VAL A 165 -19.16 -1.64 -17.36
C VAL A 165 -18.01 -1.09 -18.21
N LEU A 166 -16.87 -0.73 -17.59
CA LEU A 166 -15.69 -0.28 -18.32
C LEU A 166 -15.06 -1.41 -19.13
N GLY A 167 -14.98 -2.61 -18.56
CA GLY A 167 -14.44 -3.78 -19.24
C GLY A 167 -15.25 -4.20 -20.48
N THR A 168 -16.59 -4.11 -20.44
CA THR A 168 -17.43 -4.53 -21.56
C THR A 168 -17.48 -3.53 -22.71
N ARG A 169 -17.33 -2.22 -22.45
CA ARG A 169 -17.30 -1.22 -23.54
C ARG A 169 -16.05 -1.34 -24.41
N SER A 170 -14.89 -1.63 -23.81
CA SER A 170 -13.64 -1.82 -24.55
C SER A 170 -13.78 -2.91 -25.61
N SER A 171 -14.45 -4.03 -25.28
CA SER A 171 -14.64 -5.12 -26.24
C SER A 171 -15.61 -4.76 -27.38
N ALA A 172 -16.64 -3.96 -27.10
CA ALA A 172 -17.62 -3.56 -28.12
C ALA A 172 -17.06 -2.52 -29.12
N GLU A 173 -16.17 -1.62 -28.67
CA GLU A 173 -15.45 -0.68 -29.54
C GLU A 173 -14.45 -1.41 -30.46
N ASP A 174 -13.72 -2.40 -29.94
CA ASP A 174 -12.80 -3.24 -30.72
C ASP A 174 -13.54 -4.06 -31.82
N GLU A 175 -14.74 -4.58 -31.53
CA GLU A 175 -15.57 -5.31 -32.51
C GLU A 175 -16.16 -4.40 -33.60
N ALA A 176 -16.52 -3.16 -33.25
CA ALA A 176 -17.04 -2.18 -34.21
C ALA A 176 -15.96 -1.69 -35.18
N ASP A 177 -14.75 -1.42 -34.69
CA ASP A 177 -13.62 -0.96 -35.50
C ASP A 177 -13.12 -2.08 -36.45
N ALA A 178 -13.16 -3.33 -36.00
CA ALA A 178 -12.85 -4.49 -36.84
C ALA A 178 -13.89 -4.76 -37.95
N ALA A 179 -15.16 -4.35 -37.75
CA ALA A 179 -16.21 -4.47 -38.75
C ALA A 179 -16.20 -3.34 -39.79
N GLU A 180 -15.51 -2.22 -39.51
CA GLU A 180 -15.45 -1.05 -40.37
C GLU A 180 -14.29 -1.06 -41.37
N VAL A 181 -13.36 -2.03 -41.29
CA VAL A 181 -12.24 -2.17 -42.27
C VAL A 181 -12.77 -2.79 -43.58
N PRO A 182 -12.90 -2.02 -44.69
CA PRO A 182 -13.27 -2.59 -45.97
C PRO A 182 -12.08 -3.35 -46.59
N ALA A 183 -12.38 -4.51 -47.20
CA ALA A 183 -11.45 -5.42 -47.85
C ALA A 183 -10.64 -4.82 -49.00
#